data_AF-A0A1G9SH39-F1
#
_entry.id   AF-A0A1G9SH39-F1
#
_cell.length_a   1.000
_cell.length_b   1.000
_cell.length_c   1.000
_cell.angle_alpha   90.00
_cell.angle_beta   90.00
_cell.angle_gamma   90.00
#
_symmetry.space_group_name_H-M   'P 1'
#
loop_
_entity.id
_entity.type
_entity.pdbx_description
1 polymer ?
#
loop_
_entity_poly.entity_id
_entity_poly.type
_entity_poly.pdbx_seq_one_letter_code
_entity_poly.pdbx_strand_id
1 'polypeptide(L)'
;MSWTLLELLPELLHIAGYSLVASLLTVLGVGAELESWHTFAVEGLSVMTLWYAFMGAAILYAAVYLVGYEQLLPRVRRVVAD
;
A
#
# COMPACT_ATOMS: atom_id res chain seq x y z
N MET A 1 -19.38 18.69 22.30
CA MET A 1 -18.51 17.53 21.99
C MET A 1 -18.92 16.76 20.72
N SER A 2 -20.05 17.11 20.06
CA SER A 2 -20.51 16.45 18.82
C SER A 2 -20.06 17.13 17.51
N TRP A 3 -19.75 18.44 17.55
CA TRP A 3 -19.43 19.22 16.34
C TRP A 3 -18.05 18.91 15.75
N THR A 4 -17.04 18.67 16.59
CA THR A 4 -15.67 18.35 16.15
C THR A 4 -15.58 17.02 15.40
N LEU A 5 -16.39 16.03 15.76
CA LEU A 5 -16.43 14.73 15.08
C LEU A 5 -16.95 14.85 13.63
N LEU A 6 -17.86 15.80 13.37
CA LEU A 6 -18.39 16.03 12.03
C LEU A 6 -17.40 16.78 11.13
N GLU A 7 -16.56 17.65 11.71
CA GLU A 7 -15.46 18.32 11.01
C GLU A 7 -14.32 17.37 10.64
N LEU A 8 -14.01 16.39 11.51
CA LEU A 8 -12.97 15.39 11.28
C LEU A 8 -13.41 14.23 10.37
N LEU A 9 -14.72 14.03 10.19
CA LEU A 9 -15.26 12.90 9.42
C LEU A 9 -14.73 12.79 7.98
N PRO A 10 -14.65 13.88 7.18
CA PRO A 10 -14.12 13.83 5.81
C PRO A 10 -12.64 13.47 5.78
N GLU A 11 -11.86 13.97 6.75
CA GLU A 11 -10.43 13.74 6.85
C GLU A 11 -10.14 12.30 7.30
N LEU A 12 -10.92 11.78 8.24
CA LEU A 12 -10.90 10.38 8.64
C LEU A 12 -11.24 9.45 7.46
N LEU A 13 -12.23 9.82 6.64
CA LEU A 13 -12.61 9.05 5.45
C LEU A 13 -11.49 9.00 4.41
N HIS A 14 -10.78 10.12 4.21
CA HIS A 14 -9.61 10.17 3.32
C HIS A 14 -8.48 9.28 3.83
N ILE A 15 -8.16 9.35 5.13
CA ILE A 15 -7.13 8.50 5.74
C ILE A 15 -7.52 7.03 5.59
N ALA A 16 -8.78 6.69 5.87
CA ALA A 16 -9.30 5.33 5.68
C ALA A 16 -9.17 4.88 4.22
N GLY A 17 -9.55 5.71 3.25
CA GLY A 17 -9.40 5.41 1.82
C GLY A 17 -7.96 5.15 1.41
N TYR A 18 -7.03 6.02 1.79
CA TYR A 18 -5.61 5.83 1.50
C TYR A 18 -5.02 4.61 2.22
N SER A 19 -5.45 4.33 3.45
CA SER A 19 -5.03 3.14 4.17
C SER A 19 -5.50 1.87 3.47
N LEU A 20 -6.74 1.86 2.95
CA LEU A 20 -7.28 0.74 2.18
C LEU A 20 -6.50 0.52 0.89
N VAL A 21 -6.22 1.59 0.14
CA VAL A 21 -5.41 1.51 -1.08
C VAL A 21 -4.00 0.99 -0.77
N ALA A 22 -3.33 1.51 0.27
CA ALA A 22 -2.02 1.03 0.68
C ALA A 22 -2.06 -0.46 1.06
N SER A 23 -3.11 -0.89 1.77
CA SER A 23 -3.32 -2.28 2.18
C SER A 23 -3.52 -3.20 0.98
N LEU A 24 -4.37 -2.79 0.03
CA LEU A 24 -4.62 -3.53 -1.20
C LEU A 24 -3.37 -3.67 -2.05
N LEU A 25 -2.64 -2.58 -2.28
CA LEU A 25 -1.38 -2.62 -3.01
C LEU A 25 -0.37 -3.53 -2.30
N THR A 26 -0.29 -3.47 -0.97
CA THR A 26 0.59 -4.37 -0.21
C THR A 26 0.25 -5.84 -0.43
N VAL A 27 -1.04 -6.20 -0.34
CA VAL A 27 -1.49 -7.59 -0.57
C VAL A 27 -1.19 -8.04 -2.00
N LEU A 28 -1.42 -7.17 -2.99
CA LEU A 28 -1.11 -7.47 -4.39
C LEU A 28 0.39 -7.63 -4.64
N GLY A 29 1.21 -6.77 -4.03
CA GLY A 29 2.67 -6.83 -4.14
C GLY A 29 3.24 -8.09 -3.52
N VAL A 30 2.81 -8.44 -2.30
CA VAL A 30 3.18 -9.70 -1.63
C VAL A 30 2.69 -10.92 -2.43
N GLY A 31 1.47 -10.86 -2.98
CA GLY A 31 0.95 -11.92 -3.85
C GLY A 31 1.81 -12.13 -5.09
N ALA A 32 2.25 -11.05 -5.74
CA ALA A 32 3.16 -11.14 -6.88
C ALA A 32 4.54 -11.71 -6.50
N GLU A 33 5.07 -11.36 -5.33
CA GLU A 33 6.31 -11.99 -4.84
C GLU A 33 6.11 -13.48 -4.57
N LEU A 34 5.03 -13.89 -3.91
CA LEU A 34 4.73 -15.31 -3.65
C LEU A 34 4.65 -16.11 -4.96
N GLU A 35 4.02 -15.54 -5.99
CA GLU A 35 3.95 -16.18 -7.29
C GLU A 35 5.32 -16.28 -7.95
N SER A 36 6.17 -15.24 -7.83
CA SER A 36 7.56 -15.29 -8.27
C SER A 36 8.32 -16.44 -7.60
N TRP A 37 8.17 -16.61 -6.27
CA TRP A 37 8.80 -17.71 -5.54
C TRP A 37 8.29 -19.08 -6.00
N HIS A 38 6.99 -19.21 -6.25
CA HIS A 38 6.40 -20.44 -6.76
C HIS A 38 6.91 -20.77 -8.17
N THR A 39 6.90 -19.80 -9.10
CA THR A 39 7.46 -19.96 -10.45
C THR A 39 8.95 -20.28 -10.39
N PHE A 40 9.71 -19.64 -9.49
CA PHE A 40 11.13 -19.96 -9.30
C PHE A 40 11.35 -21.40 -8.83
N ALA A 41 10.52 -21.88 -7.89
CA ALA A 41 10.65 -23.23 -7.35
C ALA A 41 10.29 -24.31 -8.39
N VAL A 42 9.35 -24.04 -9.30
CA VAL A 42 8.87 -24.99 -10.31
C VAL A 42 9.70 -24.94 -11.60
N GLU A 43 9.96 -23.75 -12.11
CA GLU A 43 10.55 -23.52 -13.44
C GLU A 43 11.99 -22.99 -13.37
N GLY A 44 12.48 -22.60 -12.19
CA GLY A 44 13.76 -21.95 -12.02
C GLY A 44 13.73 -20.47 -12.43
N LEU A 45 14.89 -19.96 -12.85
CA LEU A 45 15.06 -18.55 -13.17
C LEU A 45 14.51 -18.26 -14.58
N SER A 46 13.21 -17.98 -14.66
CA SER A 46 12.51 -17.65 -15.90
C SER A 46 12.25 -16.15 -16.02
N VAL A 47 11.90 -15.71 -17.24
CA VAL A 47 11.50 -14.31 -17.50
C VAL A 47 10.25 -13.93 -16.68
N MET A 48 9.33 -14.88 -16.46
CA MET A 48 8.14 -14.65 -15.64
C MET A 48 8.48 -14.50 -14.15
N THR A 49 9.42 -15.29 -13.63
CA THR A 49 9.92 -15.12 -12.25
C THR A 49 10.45 -13.70 -12.01
N LEU A 50 11.29 -13.20 -12.91
CA LEU A 50 11.84 -11.85 -12.86
C LEU A 50 10.75 -10.78 -13.00
N TRP A 51 9.78 -11.01 -13.88
CA TRP A 51 8.65 -10.10 -14.07
C TRP A 51 7.79 -9.98 -12.81
N TYR A 52 7.41 -11.10 -12.20
CA TYR A 52 6.63 -11.11 -10.97
C TYR A 52 7.37 -10.47 -9.80
N ALA A 53 8.67 -10.74 -9.66
CA ALA A 53 9.50 -10.09 -8.64
C ALA A 53 9.58 -8.56 -8.84
N PHE A 54 9.80 -8.11 -10.08
CA PHE A 54 9.84 -6.69 -10.41
C PHE A 54 8.49 -6.00 -10.14
N MET A 55 7.38 -6.61 -10.56
CA MET A 55 6.04 -6.07 -10.34
C MET A 55 5.67 -6.07 -8.86
N GLY A 56 6.01 -7.12 -8.11
CA GLY A 56 5.85 -7.16 -6.65
C GLY A 56 6.58 -6.02 -5.97
N ALA A 57 7.86 -5.84 -6.28
CA ALA A 57 8.67 -4.74 -5.76
C ALA A 57 8.11 -3.35 -6.15
N ALA A 58 7.67 -3.17 -7.39
CA ALA A 58 7.10 -1.91 -7.87
C ALA A 58 5.78 -1.57 -7.16
N ILE A 59 4.90 -2.56 -6.98
CA ILE A 59 3.62 -2.39 -6.29
C ILE A 59 3.85 -2.11 -4.80
N LEU A 60 4.78 -2.81 -4.14
CA LEU A 60 5.16 -2.55 -2.75
C LEU A 60 5.76 -1.15 -2.58
N TYR A 61 6.62 -0.72 -3.51
CA TYR A 61 7.12 0.65 -3.52
C TYR A 61 5.99 1.67 -3.64
N ALA A 62 5.03 1.44 -4.54
CA ALA A 62 3.87 2.31 -4.68
C ALA A 62 3.02 2.35 -3.39
N ALA A 63 2.80 1.20 -2.74
CA ALA A 63 2.08 1.12 -1.48
C ALA A 63 2.77 1.92 -0.36
N VAL A 64 4.08 1.71 -0.17
CA VAL A 64 4.83 2.27 0.96
C VAL A 64 5.20 3.74 0.72
N TYR A 65 5.73 4.06 -0.45
CA TYR A 65 6.27 5.39 -0.72
C TYR A 65 5.19 6.36 -1.22
N LEU A 66 4.52 6.03 -2.31
CA LEU A 66 3.53 6.92 -2.95
C LEU A 66 2.25 7.08 -2.12
N VAL A 67 1.78 6.00 -1.47
CA VAL A 67 0.55 6.05 -0.67
C VAL A 67 0.86 6.25 0.82
N GLY A 68 1.74 5.43 1.39
CA GLY A 68 2.11 5.53 2.80
C GLY A 68 2.82 6.83 3.15
N TYR A 69 3.97 7.09 2.52
CA TYR A 69 4.86 8.19 2.88
C TYR A 69 4.38 9.55 2.35
N GLU A 70 4.01 9.65 1.08
CA GLU A 70 3.62 10.94 0.50
C GLU A 70 2.20 11.37 0.87
N GLN A 71 1.27 10.42 1.09
CA GLN A 71 -0.14 10.74 1.25
C GLN A 71 -0.68 10.48 2.65
N LEU A 72 -0.40 9.31 3.23
CA LEU A 72 -0.96 8.91 4.53
C LEU A 72 -0.25 9.63 5.69
N LEU A 73 1.09 9.56 5.73
CA LEU A 73 1.91 10.10 6.82
C LEU A 73 1.70 11.60 7.10
N PRO A 74 1.68 12.49 6.08
CA PRO A 74 1.45 13.92 6.31
C PRO A 74 0.05 14.22 6.84
N ARG A 75 -0.96 13.46 6.40
CA ARG A 75 -2.36 13.62 6.83
C ARG A 75 -2.55 13.14 8.26
N VAL A 76 -2.01 11.97 8.60
CA VAL A 76 -1.99 11.47 9.99
C VAL A 76 -1.27 12.45 10.91
N ARG A 77 -0.14 13.03 10.47
CA ARG A 77 0.60 14.01 11.27
C ARG A 77 -0.19 15.29 11.53
N ARG A 78 -1.02 15.75 10.59
CA ARG A 78 -1.92 16.91 10.82
C ARG A 78 -2.98 16.57 11.86
N VAL A 79 -3.69 15.46 11.69
CA VAL A 79 -4.75 15.03 12.62
C VAL A 79 -4.24 14.80 14.05
N VAL A 80 -2.98 14.35 14.22
CA VAL A 80 -2.39 14.14 15.55
C VAL A 80 -1.88 15.45 16.19
N ALA A 81 -1.58 16.47 15.38
CA ALA A 81 -1.04 17.75 15.86
C ALA A 81 -2.13 18.77 16.25
N ASP A 82 -3.35 18.58 15.76
CA ASP A 82 -4.56 19.34 16.12
C ASP A 82 -5.27 18.73 17.35
#